data_AF-A0A430RZE9-F1
#
_entry.id   AF-A0A430RZE9-F1
#
_cell.length_a   1.000
_cell.length_b   1.000
_cell.length_c   1.000
_cell.angle_alpha   90.00
_cell.angle_beta   90.00
_cell.angle_gamma   90.00
#
_symmetry.space_group_name_H-M   'P 1'
#
loop_
_entity.id
_entity.type
_entity.pdbx_description
1 polymer ?
#
loop_
_entity_poly.entity_id
_entity_poly.type
_entity_poly.pdbx_seq_one_letter_code
_entity_poly.pdbx_strand_id
1 'polypeptide(L)'
;MELIFGLVLLLYGLSDLLFRFLGLGAYAHASRRTPKVALTFDDGPSERTEALLELLRQHGVTATFFLTGERAKARPDLVEAIKREGHQVEDHGEWHQAWRLFLPWVEWEHMRRNPGRYYRPPHGLHTPFTRLFARLLGKRIALWDLESKDWLDLPPEALAERLLYYLRPGSIILLHDGPERTLRLLERVLPEMLRLGYQPVTLDGLAPLPLTPRLALIRGLQGFEERYNAKHRVARAGYGPFDLFRVEKKPFPGPDLPGLPRGTPALELHLESQRSMELSPLEAIRYVRESLKKVAERVAQDPEVRLVYGYSYLAQGARLFGFHTHPLPPWPRLAATLSSAWFLWLYRGELPKPDRSWAELAYLSREEILRRFPPSTPASPPQAPGEGQTPPP
;
A
#
# COMPACT_ATOMS: atom_id res chain seq x y z
N MET A 1 -38.17 -19.81 14.48
CA MET A 1 -37.50 -18.53 14.78
C MET A 1 -35.98 -18.65 14.70
N GLU A 2 -35.38 -19.71 15.23
CA GLU A 2 -33.92 -19.94 15.20
C GLU A 2 -33.33 -19.96 13.79
N LEU A 3 -33.99 -20.62 12.83
CA LEU A 3 -33.53 -20.66 11.44
C LEU A 3 -33.48 -19.27 10.79
N ILE A 4 -34.51 -18.45 11.02
CA ILE A 4 -34.59 -17.08 10.48
C ILE A 4 -33.49 -16.22 11.12
N PHE A 5 -33.32 -16.33 12.42
CA PHE A 5 -32.25 -15.62 13.14
C PHE A 5 -30.86 -16.02 12.64
N GLY A 6 -30.62 -17.33 12.46
CA GLY A 6 -29.37 -17.84 11.89
C GLY A 6 -29.10 -17.33 10.46
N LEU A 7 -30.13 -17.28 9.61
CA LEU A 7 -30.01 -16.75 8.26
C LEU A 7 -29.69 -15.25 8.25
N VAL A 8 -30.29 -14.47 9.15
CA VAL A 8 -29.98 -13.03 9.32
C VAL A 8 -28.53 -12.86 9.75
N LEU A 9 -28.06 -13.57 10.77
CA LEU A 9 -26.66 -13.50 11.19
C LEU A 9 -25.68 -13.90 10.09
N LEU A 10 -26.01 -14.95 9.33
CA LEU A 10 -25.22 -15.37 8.18
C LEU A 10 -25.14 -14.27 7.11
N LEU A 11 -26.26 -13.61 6.80
CA LEU A 11 -26.30 -12.54 5.80
C LEU A 11 -25.46 -11.33 6.24
N TYR A 12 -25.51 -10.96 7.51
CA TYR A 12 -24.67 -9.89 8.06
C TYR A 12 -23.19 -10.28 8.05
N GLY A 13 -22.84 -11.48 8.52
CA GLY A 13 -21.47 -11.98 8.51
C GLY A 13 -20.89 -12.08 7.09
N LEU A 14 -21.69 -12.54 6.12
CA LEU A 14 -21.30 -12.60 4.72
C LEU A 14 -21.13 -11.20 4.12
N SER A 15 -22.00 -10.25 4.47
CA SER A 15 -21.88 -8.86 4.01
C SER A 15 -20.61 -8.21 4.54
N ASP A 16 -20.28 -8.42 5.81
CA ASP A 16 -19.04 -7.90 6.40
C ASP A 16 -17.80 -8.56 5.77
N LEU A 17 -17.83 -9.88 5.55
CA LEU A 17 -16.75 -10.58 4.85
C LEU A 17 -16.54 -10.03 3.43
N LEU A 18 -17.61 -9.93 2.63
CA LEU A 18 -17.53 -9.50 1.23
C LEU A 18 -17.17 -8.01 1.10
N PHE A 19 -17.75 -7.15 1.94
CA PHE A 19 -17.68 -5.71 1.72
C PHE A 19 -16.74 -4.97 2.65
N ARG A 20 -16.45 -5.47 3.86
CA ARG A 20 -15.41 -4.91 4.75
C ARG A 20 -14.07 -5.60 4.53
N PHE A 21 -14.03 -6.92 4.72
CA PHE A 21 -12.77 -7.67 4.70
C PHE A 21 -12.20 -7.75 3.28
N LEU A 22 -12.99 -8.22 2.31
CA LEU A 22 -12.58 -8.24 0.90
C LEU A 22 -12.72 -6.87 0.23
N GLY A 23 -13.56 -5.97 0.76
CA GLY A 23 -13.71 -4.62 0.21
C GLY A 23 -14.41 -4.59 -1.16
N LEU A 24 -15.17 -5.62 -1.54
CA LEU A 24 -15.69 -5.78 -2.90
C LEU A 24 -16.47 -4.53 -3.37
N GLY A 25 -16.01 -3.90 -4.44
CA GLY A 25 -16.59 -2.67 -5.00
C GLY A 25 -16.35 -1.41 -4.16
N ALA A 26 -15.57 -1.46 -3.09
CA ALA A 26 -15.16 -0.26 -2.33
C ALA A 26 -14.08 0.50 -3.10
N TYR A 27 -14.09 1.82 -2.95
CA TYR A 27 -13.01 2.71 -3.39
C TYR A 27 -11.91 2.64 -2.33
N ALA A 28 -10.96 1.71 -2.51
CA ALA A 28 -9.93 1.40 -1.50
C ALA A 28 -8.50 1.67 -1.99
N HIS A 29 -8.31 1.97 -3.27
CA HIS A 29 -7.04 2.41 -3.85
C HIS A 29 -7.28 3.17 -5.16
N ALA A 30 -6.22 3.71 -5.73
CA ALA A 30 -6.20 4.27 -7.08
C ALA A 30 -5.10 3.66 -7.94
N SER A 31 -4.84 4.27 -9.10
CA SER A 31 -3.79 3.83 -10.02
C SER A 31 -2.43 3.80 -9.34
N ARG A 32 -1.67 2.73 -9.61
CA ARG A 32 -0.31 2.51 -9.13
C ARG A 32 0.75 3.13 -10.05
N ARG A 33 0.34 3.86 -11.09
CA ARG A 33 1.22 4.46 -12.11
C ARG A 33 1.75 5.85 -11.75
N THR A 34 1.12 6.53 -10.81
CA THR A 34 1.51 7.89 -10.37
C THR A 34 1.92 7.87 -8.90
N PRO A 35 2.85 8.73 -8.45
CA PRO A 35 3.32 8.70 -7.07
C PRO A 35 2.30 9.24 -6.05
N LYS A 36 1.06 9.48 -6.47
CA LYS A 36 0.00 10.05 -5.63
C LYS A 36 -0.46 9.08 -4.55
N VAL A 37 -0.77 9.59 -3.37
CA VAL A 37 -1.37 8.85 -2.24
C VAL A 37 -2.40 9.75 -1.53
N ALA A 38 -3.38 9.18 -0.85
CA ALA A 38 -4.34 9.94 -0.05
C ALA A 38 -4.14 9.67 1.44
N LEU A 39 -3.90 10.73 2.20
CA LEU A 39 -4.01 10.73 3.66
C LEU A 39 -5.48 10.93 4.01
N THR A 40 -6.06 10.00 4.76
CA THR A 40 -7.47 10.08 5.17
C THR A 40 -7.61 9.95 6.68
N PHE A 41 -8.36 10.88 7.29
CA PHE A 41 -8.54 10.98 8.74
C PHE A 41 -9.98 10.69 9.12
N ASP A 42 -10.19 9.67 9.95
CA ASP A 42 -11.51 9.31 10.48
C ASP A 42 -11.75 9.97 11.85
N ASP A 43 -13.01 9.94 12.27
CA ASP A 43 -13.51 10.37 13.58
C ASP A 43 -13.47 11.88 13.87
N GLY A 44 -12.93 12.72 12.99
CA GLY A 44 -12.87 14.15 13.25
C GLY A 44 -14.24 14.85 13.30
N PRO A 45 -14.28 16.14 13.67
CA PRO A 45 -13.17 16.91 14.26
C PRO A 45 -12.97 16.59 15.75
N SER A 46 -11.75 16.74 16.26
CA SER A 46 -11.36 16.55 17.67
C SER A 46 -10.63 17.78 18.23
N GLU A 47 -10.19 17.73 19.49
CA GLU A 47 -9.29 18.76 20.04
C GLU A 47 -7.93 18.84 19.34
N ARG A 48 -7.54 17.84 18.53
CA ARG A 48 -6.26 17.78 17.83
C ARG A 48 -6.34 18.23 16.37
N THR A 49 -7.53 18.43 15.81
CA THR A 49 -7.71 18.83 14.41
C THR A 49 -6.90 20.07 14.04
N GLU A 50 -6.86 21.10 14.89
CA GLU A 50 -6.08 22.33 14.61
C GLU A 50 -4.58 22.06 14.47
N ALA A 51 -4.01 21.26 15.38
CA ALA A 51 -2.60 20.86 15.32
C ALA A 51 -2.31 20.00 14.08
N LEU A 52 -3.27 19.16 13.68
CA LEU A 52 -3.18 18.35 12.48
C LEU A 52 -3.19 19.21 11.21
N LEU A 53 -4.10 20.18 11.11
CA LEU A 53 -4.14 21.14 10.00
C LEU A 53 -2.83 21.91 9.89
N GLU A 54 -2.32 22.42 11.02
CA GLU A 54 -1.04 23.11 11.06
C GLU A 54 0.12 22.24 10.54
N LEU A 55 0.19 20.97 10.96
CA LEU A 55 1.22 20.04 10.49
C LEU A 55 1.13 19.76 8.98
N LEU A 56 -0.09 19.60 8.45
CA LEU A 56 -0.31 19.40 7.02
C LEU A 56 0.07 20.65 6.21
N ARG A 57 -0.27 21.83 6.72
CA ARG A 57 0.06 23.14 6.15
C ARG A 57 1.57 23.37 6.08
N GLN A 58 2.31 23.03 7.15
CA GLN A 58 3.77 23.14 7.19
C GLN A 58 4.46 22.31 6.08
N HIS A 59 3.84 21.21 5.66
CA HIS A 59 4.36 20.34 4.61
C HIS A 59 3.74 20.60 3.22
N GLY A 60 2.82 21.57 3.10
CA GLY A 60 2.12 21.87 1.86
C GLY A 60 1.26 20.71 1.35
N VAL A 61 0.68 19.93 2.27
CA VAL A 61 -0.07 18.70 1.96
C VAL A 61 -1.57 18.91 2.15
N THR A 62 -2.37 18.39 1.22
CA THR A 62 -3.84 18.29 1.37
C THR A 62 -4.26 16.84 1.67
N ALA A 63 -5.42 16.69 2.32
CA ALA A 63 -5.90 15.42 2.86
C ALA A 63 -7.43 15.34 2.81
N THR A 64 -7.99 14.17 3.16
CA THR A 64 -9.44 13.97 3.24
C THR A 64 -9.85 13.60 4.67
N PHE A 65 -10.85 14.27 5.20
CA PHE A 65 -11.37 14.05 6.54
C PHE A 65 -12.75 13.43 6.46
N PHE A 66 -12.90 12.21 6.97
CA PHE A 66 -14.18 11.54 7.18
C PHE A 66 -14.69 11.94 8.56
N LEU A 67 -15.64 12.89 8.59
CA LEU A 67 -16.14 13.46 9.83
C LEU A 67 -17.41 12.76 10.30
N THR A 68 -17.55 12.62 11.61
CA THR A 68 -18.84 12.19 12.18
C THR A 68 -19.79 13.38 12.29
N GLY A 69 -21.07 13.17 11.99
CA GLY A 69 -22.09 14.21 12.02
C GLY A 69 -22.22 14.89 13.38
N GLU A 70 -22.15 14.12 14.46
CA GLU A 70 -22.17 14.63 15.84
C GLU A 70 -21.01 15.61 16.11
N ARG A 71 -19.77 15.22 15.77
CA ARG A 71 -18.58 16.07 16.01
C ARG A 71 -18.54 17.28 15.08
N ALA A 72 -18.92 17.09 13.81
CA ALA A 72 -18.99 18.19 12.84
C ALA A 72 -19.99 19.28 13.28
N LYS A 73 -21.13 18.91 13.86
CA LYS A 73 -22.12 19.86 14.41
C LYS A 73 -21.63 20.54 15.68
N ALA A 74 -20.85 19.85 16.50
CA ALA A 74 -20.28 20.40 17.73
C ALA A 74 -19.14 21.39 17.46
N ARG A 75 -18.43 21.26 16.32
CA ARG A 75 -17.25 22.06 15.96
C ARG A 75 -17.31 22.58 14.50
N PRO A 76 -18.33 23.38 14.13
CA PRO A 76 -18.50 23.86 12.75
C PRO A 76 -17.35 24.79 12.32
N ASP A 77 -16.72 25.48 13.26
CA ASP A 77 -15.50 26.27 13.07
C ASP A 77 -14.36 25.45 12.48
N LEU A 78 -14.12 24.24 13.00
CA LEU A 78 -13.09 23.33 12.50
C LEU A 78 -13.44 22.75 11.14
N VAL A 79 -14.72 22.45 10.89
CA VAL A 79 -15.17 21.96 9.58
C VAL A 79 -14.87 23.00 8.49
N GLU A 80 -15.14 24.27 8.76
CA GLU A 80 -14.83 25.35 7.81
C GLU A 80 -13.33 25.62 7.69
N ALA A 81 -12.54 25.46 8.76
CA ALA A 81 -11.08 25.51 8.69
C ALA A 81 -10.51 24.42 7.76
N ILE A 82 -10.95 23.17 7.92
CA ILE A 82 -10.56 22.04 7.07
C ILE A 82 -10.81 22.37 5.59
N LYS A 83 -12.01 22.86 5.25
CA LYS A 83 -12.36 23.20 3.86
C LYS A 83 -11.55 24.38 3.35
N ARG A 84 -11.37 25.43 4.16
CA ARG A 84 -10.65 26.66 3.78
C ARG A 84 -9.19 26.39 3.45
N GLU A 85 -8.56 25.42 4.11
CA GLU A 85 -7.19 24.98 3.83
C GLU A 85 -7.08 24.01 2.63
N GLY A 86 -8.19 23.77 1.93
CA GLY A 86 -8.22 22.96 0.70
C GLY A 86 -8.29 21.46 0.94
N HIS A 87 -8.52 21.02 2.18
CA HIS A 87 -8.80 19.62 2.48
C HIS A 87 -10.21 19.24 2.06
N GLN A 88 -10.41 17.95 1.80
CA GLN A 88 -11.71 17.39 1.44
C GLN A 88 -12.43 16.90 2.70
N VAL A 89 -13.73 17.16 2.81
CA VAL A 89 -14.60 16.66 3.90
C VAL A 89 -15.57 15.63 3.34
N GLU A 90 -15.66 14.48 4.00
CA GLU A 90 -16.49 13.34 3.60
C GLU A 90 -17.23 12.73 4.79
N ASP A 91 -18.17 11.82 4.50
CA ASP A 91 -19.12 11.30 5.49
C ASP A 91 -18.58 10.08 6.25
N HIS A 92 -18.51 10.16 7.58
CA HIS A 92 -18.26 9.03 8.48
C HIS A 92 -19.48 8.62 9.31
N GLY A 93 -20.66 9.01 8.85
CA GLY A 93 -21.93 8.77 9.51
C GLY A 93 -22.18 9.68 10.71
N GLU A 94 -23.33 9.52 11.35
CA GLU A 94 -23.73 10.40 12.46
C GLU A 94 -22.96 10.13 13.76
N TRP A 95 -22.79 8.86 14.13
CA TRP A 95 -22.17 8.42 15.40
C TRP A 95 -21.20 7.26 15.19
N HIS A 96 -20.06 7.26 15.88
CA HIS A 96 -19.09 6.16 15.79
C HIS A 96 -19.46 4.98 16.73
N GLN A 97 -20.59 4.30 16.48
CA GLN A 97 -21.08 3.17 17.31
C GLN A 97 -21.62 1.99 16.47
N ALA A 98 -20.84 0.91 16.40
CA ALA A 98 -21.11 -0.30 15.62
C ALA A 98 -22.49 -0.95 15.86
N TRP A 99 -22.89 -1.11 17.13
CA TRP A 99 -24.09 -1.86 17.50
C TRP A 99 -25.40 -1.21 17.03
N ARG A 100 -25.40 0.10 16.77
CA ARG A 100 -26.57 0.83 16.26
C ARG A 100 -26.84 0.58 14.78
N LEU A 101 -25.84 0.12 14.03
CA LEU A 101 -25.91 -0.03 12.58
C LEU A 101 -26.63 -1.30 12.13
N PHE A 102 -26.95 -2.22 13.04
CA PHE A 102 -27.58 -3.48 12.66
C PHE A 102 -29.05 -3.33 12.21
N LEU A 103 -29.69 -2.17 12.45
CA LEU A 103 -31.07 -1.93 12.02
C LEU A 103 -31.10 -1.08 10.74
N PRO A 104 -31.82 -1.50 9.68
CA PRO A 104 -31.78 -0.82 8.37
C PRO A 104 -32.17 0.66 8.43
N TRP A 105 -33.20 1.03 9.19
CA TRP A 105 -33.63 2.43 9.29
C TRP A 105 -32.64 3.31 10.07
N VAL A 106 -31.91 2.73 11.04
CA VAL A 106 -30.87 3.45 11.78
C VAL A 106 -29.68 3.70 10.86
N GLU A 107 -29.23 2.70 10.13
CA GLU A 107 -28.13 2.82 9.17
C GLU A 107 -28.46 3.80 8.02
N TRP A 108 -29.69 3.73 7.51
CA TRP A 108 -30.18 4.70 6.51
C TRP A 108 -30.06 6.14 7.02
N GLU A 109 -30.58 6.40 8.21
CA GLU A 109 -30.58 7.74 8.79
C GLU A 109 -29.17 8.21 9.14
N HIS A 110 -28.33 7.29 9.61
CA HIS A 110 -26.94 7.52 9.94
C HIS A 110 -26.13 8.01 8.73
N MET A 111 -26.43 7.50 7.53
CA MET A 111 -25.79 7.93 6.28
C MET A 111 -26.47 9.14 5.63
N ARG A 112 -27.80 9.24 5.72
CA ARG A 112 -28.60 10.30 5.06
C ARG A 112 -28.39 11.68 5.67
N ARG A 113 -28.15 11.76 6.99
CA ARG A 113 -28.04 13.04 7.72
C ARG A 113 -26.83 13.88 7.37
N ASN A 114 -25.79 13.26 6.82
CA ASN A 114 -24.49 13.87 6.66
C ASN A 114 -24.18 14.09 5.17
N PRO A 115 -23.61 15.23 4.78
CA PRO A 115 -23.18 15.46 3.41
C PRO A 115 -21.90 14.68 3.12
N GLY A 116 -21.64 14.37 1.84
CA GLY A 116 -20.42 13.71 1.41
C GLY A 116 -20.65 12.90 0.13
N ARG A 117 -19.65 12.89 -0.76
CA ARG A 117 -19.63 12.08 -1.97
C ARG A 117 -19.12 10.67 -1.68
N TYR A 118 -18.20 10.57 -0.73
CA TYR A 118 -17.71 9.32 -0.18
C TYR A 118 -18.30 9.10 1.20
N TYR A 119 -18.63 7.84 1.49
CA TYR A 119 -19.02 7.39 2.81
C TYR A 119 -18.06 6.30 3.26
N ARG A 120 -17.49 6.47 4.45
CA ARG A 120 -16.73 5.42 5.11
C ARG A 120 -17.54 4.93 6.30
N PRO A 121 -18.03 3.67 6.31
CA PRO A 121 -18.74 3.16 7.47
C PRO A 121 -17.86 3.17 8.72
N PRO A 122 -18.38 3.51 9.91
CA PRO A 122 -17.65 3.36 11.18
C PRO A 122 -17.07 1.95 11.33
N HIS A 123 -15.79 1.86 11.72
CA HIS A 123 -15.01 0.61 11.76
C HIS A 123 -14.92 -0.17 10.42
N GLY A 124 -15.36 0.43 9.32
CA GLY A 124 -15.54 -0.23 8.03
C GLY A 124 -16.69 -1.26 7.99
N LEU A 125 -17.55 -1.33 9.02
CA LEU A 125 -18.59 -2.35 9.14
C LEU A 125 -19.59 -2.29 7.98
N HIS A 126 -19.97 -3.47 7.48
CA HIS A 126 -20.97 -3.59 6.43
C HIS A 126 -22.10 -4.51 6.85
N THR A 127 -23.32 -4.00 6.67
CA THR A 127 -24.55 -4.77 6.70
C THR A 127 -24.97 -5.15 5.28
N PRO A 128 -26.03 -5.96 5.12
CA PRO A 128 -26.61 -6.23 3.81
C PRO A 128 -27.16 -4.99 3.10
N PHE A 129 -27.38 -3.89 3.84
CA PHE A 129 -28.01 -2.68 3.34
C PHE A 129 -27.03 -1.55 3.05
N THR A 130 -25.84 -1.54 3.65
CA THR A 130 -24.84 -0.45 3.54
C THR A 130 -24.61 -0.02 2.09
N ARG A 131 -24.40 -0.98 1.19
CA ARG A 131 -24.12 -0.74 -0.22
C ARG A 131 -25.32 -0.19 -0.97
N LEU A 132 -26.51 -0.72 -0.67
CA LEU A 132 -27.77 -0.26 -1.25
C LEU A 132 -28.05 1.18 -0.83
N PHE A 133 -27.94 1.48 0.46
CA PHE A 133 -28.19 2.82 1.00
C PHE A 133 -27.20 3.84 0.46
N ALA A 134 -25.90 3.50 0.41
CA ALA A 134 -24.91 4.38 -0.21
C ALA A 134 -25.26 4.68 -1.67
N ARG A 135 -25.64 3.66 -2.46
CA ARG A 135 -26.07 3.86 -3.85
C ARG A 135 -27.30 4.76 -3.96
N LEU A 136 -28.33 4.53 -3.15
CA LEU A 136 -29.57 5.31 -3.16
C LEU A 136 -29.34 6.78 -2.75
N LEU A 137 -28.37 7.02 -1.86
CA LEU A 137 -27.97 8.36 -1.42
C LEU A 137 -26.90 8.99 -2.33
N GLY A 138 -26.53 8.35 -3.44
CA GLY A 138 -25.52 8.85 -4.37
C GLY A 138 -24.08 8.84 -3.85
N LYS A 139 -23.81 8.09 -2.77
CA LYS A 139 -22.50 7.99 -2.11
C LYS A 139 -21.68 6.82 -2.62
N ARG A 140 -20.37 6.99 -2.60
CA ARG A 140 -19.37 5.96 -2.92
C ARG A 140 -18.75 5.43 -1.63
N ILE A 141 -18.78 4.12 -1.41
CA ILE A 141 -18.12 3.54 -0.24
C ILE A 141 -16.60 3.67 -0.39
N ALA A 142 -15.96 4.42 0.49
CA ALA A 142 -14.52 4.54 0.59
C ALA A 142 -13.98 3.67 1.73
N LEU A 143 -12.96 2.87 1.43
CA LEU A 143 -12.16 2.16 2.43
C LEU A 143 -10.70 2.61 2.31
N TRP A 144 -9.76 1.81 2.78
CA TRP A 144 -8.32 2.08 2.79
C TRP A 144 -7.57 0.82 2.41
N ASP A 145 -6.44 0.89 1.71
CA ASP A 145 -5.56 -0.27 1.48
C ASP A 145 -4.34 -0.30 2.40
N LEU A 146 -4.10 0.79 3.13
CA LEU A 146 -3.07 0.91 4.14
C LEU A 146 -3.65 1.53 5.40
N GLU A 147 -3.46 0.86 6.54
CA GLU A 147 -3.91 1.33 7.85
C GLU A 147 -2.69 1.69 8.70
N SER A 148 -2.69 2.89 9.28
CA SER A 148 -1.61 3.38 10.16
C SER A 148 -1.52 2.58 11.47
N LYS A 149 -2.67 2.09 11.95
CA LYS A 149 -2.86 1.50 13.29
C LYS A 149 -2.49 2.47 14.43
N ASP A 150 -2.62 3.77 14.18
CA ASP A 150 -2.46 4.84 15.17
C ASP A 150 -3.39 4.75 16.38
N TRP A 151 -4.47 3.96 16.29
CA TRP A 151 -5.36 3.62 17.40
C TRP A 151 -4.83 2.53 18.33
N LEU A 152 -3.79 1.76 17.95
CA LEU A 152 -3.15 0.77 18.82
C LEU A 152 -2.13 1.42 19.74
N ASP A 153 -1.99 0.88 20.95
CA ASP A 153 -0.95 1.31 21.89
C ASP A 153 0.44 0.81 21.52
N LEU A 154 1.00 1.38 20.46
CA LEU A 154 2.32 1.08 19.91
C LEU A 154 3.16 2.38 19.75
N PRO A 155 4.50 2.28 19.74
CA PRO A 155 5.37 3.43 19.52
C PRO A 155 5.10 4.10 18.15
N PRO A 156 4.96 5.44 18.08
CA PRO A 156 4.75 6.16 16.82
C PRO A 156 5.80 5.85 15.75
N GLU A 157 7.05 5.63 16.16
CA GLU A 157 8.18 5.34 15.27
C GLU A 157 8.00 3.99 14.56
N ALA A 158 7.56 2.97 15.31
CA ALA A 158 7.29 1.64 14.76
C ALA A 158 6.09 1.67 13.79
N LEU A 159 5.08 2.49 14.09
CA LEU A 159 3.95 2.69 13.19
C LEU A 159 4.35 3.47 11.92
N ALA A 160 5.21 4.48 12.04
CA ALA A 160 5.75 5.23 10.91
C ALA A 160 6.59 4.33 9.97
N GLU A 161 7.48 3.51 10.53
CA GLU A 161 8.26 2.52 9.77
C GLU A 161 7.36 1.53 9.04
N ARG A 162 6.34 1.01 9.73
CA ARG A 162 5.34 0.14 9.13
C ARG A 162 4.61 0.84 7.98
N LEU A 163 4.13 2.06 8.20
CA LEU A 163 3.39 2.81 7.19
C LEU A 163 4.25 2.99 5.94
N LEU A 164 5.49 3.50 6.08
CA LEU A 164 6.42 3.70 4.98
C LEU A 164 6.78 2.39 4.25
N TYR A 165 6.89 1.28 4.98
CA TYR A 165 7.14 -0.02 4.39
C TYR A 165 6.02 -0.43 3.41
N TYR A 166 4.77 -0.34 3.83
CA TYR A 166 3.63 -0.78 3.00
C TYR A 166 3.10 0.32 2.06
N LEU A 167 3.61 1.55 2.18
CA LEU A 167 3.27 2.66 1.32
C LEU A 167 3.62 2.37 -0.14
N ARG A 168 2.67 2.68 -1.02
CA ARG A 168 2.80 2.51 -2.46
C ARG A 168 1.97 3.56 -3.19
N PRO A 169 2.29 3.85 -4.47
CA PRO A 169 1.43 4.62 -5.37
C PRO A 169 -0.05 4.25 -5.25
N GLY A 170 -0.95 5.21 -5.31
CA GLY A 170 -2.40 4.98 -5.28
C GLY A 170 -2.95 4.54 -3.93
N SER A 171 -2.15 4.52 -2.86
CA SER A 171 -2.64 4.11 -1.54
C SER A 171 -3.62 5.13 -0.95
N ILE A 172 -4.65 4.61 -0.30
CA ILE A 172 -5.54 5.35 0.59
C ILE A 172 -5.18 4.91 2.02
N ILE A 173 -4.66 5.86 2.78
CA ILE A 173 -4.10 5.64 4.11
C ILE A 173 -5.16 6.01 5.14
N LEU A 174 -5.59 5.05 5.96
CA LEU A 174 -6.45 5.30 7.12
C LEU A 174 -5.60 5.76 8.31
N LEU A 175 -5.93 6.94 8.81
CA LEU A 175 -5.47 7.57 10.03
C LEU A 175 -6.68 8.06 10.85
N HIS A 176 -6.48 8.43 12.10
CA HIS A 176 -7.54 8.99 12.95
C HIS A 176 -7.18 10.41 13.41
N ASP A 177 -8.15 11.32 13.42
CA ASP A 177 -7.96 12.73 13.77
C ASP A 177 -7.62 12.94 15.26
N GLY A 178 -8.19 12.11 16.16
CA GLY A 178 -8.11 12.30 17.61
C GLY A 178 -6.82 11.87 18.33
N PRO A 179 -6.22 10.70 18.03
CA PRO A 179 -5.06 10.22 18.78
C PRO A 179 -3.83 11.12 18.61
N GLU A 180 -3.20 11.53 19.72
CA GLU A 180 -1.91 12.27 19.70
C GLU A 180 -0.83 11.52 18.92
N ARG A 181 -0.89 10.19 18.95
CA ARG A 181 -0.02 9.29 18.20
C ARG A 181 -0.04 9.58 16.70
N THR A 182 -1.17 10.01 16.14
CA THR A 182 -1.29 10.37 14.73
C THR A 182 -0.36 11.53 14.37
N LEU A 183 -0.32 12.58 15.20
CA LEU A 183 0.56 13.74 14.98
C LEU A 183 2.03 13.31 15.02
N ARG A 184 2.44 12.58 16.07
CA ARG A 184 3.81 12.08 16.24
C ARG A 184 4.25 11.16 15.10
N LEU A 185 3.35 10.33 14.60
CA LEU A 185 3.59 9.48 13.44
C LEU A 185 3.81 10.34 12.18
N LEU A 186 2.96 11.34 11.95
CA LEU A 186 3.02 12.19 10.76
C LEU A 186 4.24 13.12 10.74
N GLU A 187 4.72 13.59 11.89
CA GLU A 187 6.00 14.31 12.02
C GLU A 187 7.16 13.54 11.38
N ARG A 188 7.10 12.21 11.40
CA ARG A 188 8.11 11.34 10.77
C ARG A 188 7.75 10.96 9.34
N VAL A 189 6.49 10.64 9.09
CA VAL A 189 6.05 10.10 7.79
C VAL A 189 6.02 11.17 6.71
N LEU A 190 5.56 12.39 6.98
CA LEU A 190 5.39 13.43 5.95
C LEU A 190 6.72 13.83 5.29
N PRO A 191 7.78 14.21 6.04
CA PRO A 191 9.05 14.57 5.42
C PRO A 191 9.63 13.43 4.58
N GLU A 192 9.58 12.19 5.09
CA GLU A 192 10.14 11.04 4.41
C GLU A 192 9.33 10.65 3.16
N MET A 193 8.00 10.70 3.25
CA MET A 193 7.10 10.45 2.11
C MET A 193 7.37 11.44 0.97
N LEU A 194 7.51 12.73 1.28
CA LEU A 194 7.84 13.77 0.30
C LEU A 194 9.25 13.60 -0.27
N ARG A 195 10.24 13.30 0.58
CA ARG A 195 11.63 13.04 0.17
C ARG A 195 11.73 11.83 -0.77
N LEU A 196 10.93 10.80 -0.56
CA LEU A 196 10.83 9.63 -1.43
C LEU A 196 10.09 9.92 -2.75
N GLY A 197 9.44 11.08 -2.87
CA GLY A 197 8.76 11.52 -4.08
C GLY A 197 7.29 11.13 -4.17
N TYR A 198 6.67 10.69 -3.07
CA TYR A 198 5.21 10.53 -3.02
C TYR A 198 4.51 11.89 -2.98
N GLN A 199 3.29 11.92 -3.50
CA GLN A 199 2.48 13.14 -3.60
C GLN A 199 1.16 12.96 -2.85
N PRO A 200 1.08 13.37 -1.58
CA PRO A 200 -0.18 13.44 -0.85
C PRO A 200 -1.20 14.33 -1.58
N VAL A 201 -2.39 13.80 -1.80
CA VAL A 201 -3.51 14.50 -2.43
C VAL A 201 -4.80 14.14 -1.70
N THR A 202 -5.85 14.93 -1.90
CA THR A 202 -7.20 14.55 -1.49
C THR A 202 -7.66 13.29 -2.23
N LEU A 203 -8.68 12.62 -1.69
CA LEU A 203 -9.28 11.44 -2.31
C LEU A 203 -9.79 11.73 -3.73
N ASP A 204 -10.36 12.90 -3.98
CA ASP A 204 -10.70 13.34 -5.33
C ASP A 204 -9.47 13.49 -6.24
N GLY A 205 -8.40 14.12 -5.75
CA GLY A 205 -7.14 14.27 -6.49
C GLY A 205 -6.41 12.95 -6.77
N LEU A 206 -6.70 11.93 -5.96
CA LEU A 206 -6.22 10.56 -6.13
C LEU A 206 -7.01 9.79 -7.20
N ALA A 207 -8.30 10.11 -7.38
CA ALA A 207 -9.24 9.42 -8.27
C ALA A 207 -9.31 7.90 -8.01
N PRO A 208 -9.85 7.47 -6.84
CA PRO A 208 -9.88 6.07 -6.47
C PRO A 208 -10.77 5.24 -7.39
N LEU A 209 -10.47 3.95 -7.46
CA LEU A 209 -11.15 2.96 -8.27
C LEU A 209 -11.85 1.92 -7.37
N PRO A 210 -13.02 1.40 -7.77
CA PRO A 210 -13.68 0.35 -7.03
C PRO A 210 -12.91 -0.97 -7.15
N LEU A 211 -12.79 -1.70 -6.05
CA LEU A 211 -12.17 -3.03 -6.03
C LEU A 211 -12.99 -4.03 -6.88
N THR A 212 -12.37 -4.59 -7.90
CA THR A 212 -12.92 -5.73 -8.66
C THR A 212 -12.87 -7.00 -7.80
N PRO A 213 -13.60 -8.07 -8.14
CA PRO A 213 -13.53 -9.34 -7.41
C PRO A 213 -12.10 -9.87 -7.21
N ARG A 214 -11.25 -9.73 -8.23
CA ARG A 214 -9.84 -10.15 -8.15
C ARG A 214 -9.03 -9.29 -7.16
N LEU A 215 -9.18 -7.98 -7.21
CA LEU A 215 -8.52 -7.05 -6.28
C LEU A 215 -9.03 -7.22 -4.84
N ALA A 216 -10.30 -7.57 -4.68
CA ALA A 216 -10.90 -7.87 -3.39
C ALA A 216 -10.29 -9.14 -2.76
N LEU A 217 -10.05 -10.18 -3.56
CA LEU A 217 -9.31 -11.38 -3.12
C LEU A 217 -7.87 -11.04 -2.71
N ILE A 218 -7.19 -10.21 -3.50
CA ILE A 218 -5.82 -9.74 -3.18
C ILE A 218 -5.80 -9.02 -1.84
N ARG A 219 -6.77 -8.12 -1.59
CA ARG A 219 -6.92 -7.45 -0.30
C ARG A 219 -7.10 -8.44 0.85
N GLY A 220 -7.94 -9.46 0.68
CA GLY A 220 -8.15 -10.50 1.69
C GLY A 220 -6.88 -11.28 2.06
N LEU A 221 -5.90 -11.34 1.15
CA LEU A 221 -4.60 -11.99 1.38
C LEU A 221 -3.56 -11.08 2.05
N GLN A 222 -3.83 -9.77 2.19
CA GLN A 222 -2.87 -8.81 2.74
C GLN A 222 -2.38 -9.21 4.14
N GLY A 223 -3.27 -9.68 5.01
CA GLY A 223 -2.88 -10.13 6.35
C GLY A 223 -1.97 -11.36 6.34
N PHE A 224 -2.05 -12.23 5.33
CA PHE A 224 -1.11 -13.34 5.18
C PHE A 224 0.27 -12.84 4.73
N GLU A 225 0.29 -11.90 3.79
CA GLU A 225 1.51 -11.26 3.30
C GLU A 225 2.25 -10.50 4.42
N GLU A 226 1.54 -9.76 5.27
CA GLU A 226 2.16 -9.06 6.40
C GLU A 226 2.82 -10.03 7.40
N ARG A 227 2.14 -11.15 7.70
CA ARG A 227 2.70 -12.20 8.58
C ARG A 227 3.90 -12.88 7.94
N TYR A 228 3.85 -13.14 6.63
CA TYR A 228 4.97 -13.70 5.89
C TYR A 228 6.18 -12.76 5.94
N ASN A 229 5.99 -11.48 5.60
CA ASN A 229 7.05 -10.47 5.63
C ASN A 229 7.68 -10.36 7.02
N ALA A 230 6.88 -10.37 8.08
CA ALA A 230 7.37 -10.33 9.46
C ALA A 230 8.17 -11.59 9.83
N LYS A 231 7.64 -12.78 9.52
CA LYS A 231 8.28 -14.07 9.82
C LYS A 231 9.61 -14.23 9.08
N HIS A 232 9.66 -13.79 7.82
CA HIS A 232 10.81 -13.92 6.93
C HIS A 232 11.73 -12.69 6.94
N ARG A 233 11.43 -11.66 7.75
CA ARG A 233 12.18 -10.40 7.82
C ARG A 233 12.41 -9.79 6.44
N VAL A 234 11.39 -9.84 5.59
CA VAL A 234 11.46 -9.33 4.22
C VAL A 234 11.61 -7.82 4.28
N ALA A 235 12.66 -7.28 3.67
CA ALA A 235 12.93 -5.85 3.61
C ALA A 235 12.61 -5.30 2.22
N ARG A 236 12.24 -4.01 2.12
CA ARG A 236 12.23 -3.34 0.81
C ARG A 236 13.65 -3.03 0.38
N ALA A 237 13.97 -3.25 -0.89
CA ALA A 237 15.23 -2.80 -1.47
C ALA A 237 15.28 -1.26 -1.50
N GLY A 238 14.15 -0.63 -1.83
CA GLY A 238 13.96 0.82 -1.79
C GLY A 238 12.52 1.20 -1.47
N TYR A 239 12.34 2.40 -0.90
CA TYR A 239 11.05 2.90 -0.40
C TYR A 239 10.33 3.84 -1.37
N GLY A 240 10.97 4.21 -2.48
CA GLY A 240 10.42 5.09 -3.48
C GLY A 240 9.16 4.54 -4.16
N PRO A 241 8.34 5.42 -4.76
CA PRO A 241 7.06 5.09 -5.38
C PRO A 241 7.18 4.13 -6.55
N PHE A 242 8.37 3.92 -7.13
CA PHE A 242 8.59 2.98 -8.23
C PHE A 242 9.66 1.91 -7.97
N ASP A 243 10.14 1.78 -6.71
CA ASP A 243 10.99 0.66 -6.29
C ASP A 243 10.20 -0.66 -6.20
N LEU A 244 10.50 -1.63 -7.04
CA LEU A 244 9.70 -2.84 -7.26
C LEU A 244 10.16 -4.09 -6.50
N PHE A 245 11.31 -4.05 -5.82
CA PHE A 245 11.88 -5.23 -5.17
C PHE A 245 11.80 -5.18 -3.65
N ARG A 246 11.37 -6.32 -3.10
CA ARG A 246 11.62 -6.75 -1.73
C ARG A 246 12.71 -7.81 -1.73
N VAL A 247 13.44 -7.91 -0.62
CA VAL A 247 14.56 -8.85 -0.43
C VAL A 247 14.41 -9.63 0.87
N GLU A 248 14.67 -10.94 0.82
CA GLU A 248 14.78 -11.82 1.98
C GLU A 248 16.22 -12.34 2.07
N LYS A 249 16.90 -12.14 3.20
CA LYS A 249 18.23 -12.73 3.43
C LYS A 249 18.07 -14.16 3.94
N LYS A 250 18.59 -15.13 3.19
CA LYS A 250 18.54 -16.56 3.54
C LYS A 250 19.65 -17.36 2.85
N PRO A 251 19.99 -18.54 3.37
CA PRO A 251 20.82 -19.50 2.64
C PRO A 251 20.13 -19.93 1.35
N PHE A 252 20.86 -19.91 0.23
CA PHE A 252 20.33 -20.30 -1.07
C PHE A 252 19.85 -21.77 -1.06
N PRO A 253 18.55 -22.02 -1.31
CA PRO A 253 17.98 -23.37 -1.16
C PRO A 253 18.08 -24.21 -2.45
N GLY A 254 18.56 -23.63 -3.55
CA GLY A 254 18.56 -24.24 -4.87
C GLY A 254 19.66 -25.29 -5.11
N PRO A 255 19.79 -25.78 -6.36
CA PRO A 255 20.87 -26.69 -6.74
C PRO A 255 22.23 -25.99 -6.65
N ASP A 256 23.33 -26.75 -6.67
CA ASP A 256 24.65 -26.17 -6.76
C ASP A 256 24.81 -25.40 -8.09
N LEU A 257 25.21 -24.14 -8.00
CA LEU A 257 25.52 -23.29 -9.13
C LEU A 257 27.04 -23.19 -9.30
N PRO A 258 27.55 -22.84 -10.49
CA PRO A 258 28.99 -22.69 -10.71
C PRO A 258 29.62 -21.70 -9.71
N GLY A 259 30.48 -22.20 -8.81
CA GLY A 259 31.13 -21.40 -7.76
C GLY A 259 30.23 -20.95 -6.61
N LEU A 260 28.96 -21.38 -6.57
CA LEU A 260 27.95 -20.96 -5.62
C LEU A 260 27.12 -22.18 -5.16
N PRO A 261 27.62 -22.97 -4.18
CA PRO A 261 26.94 -24.17 -3.71
C PRO A 261 25.65 -23.84 -2.94
N ARG A 262 24.80 -24.86 -2.76
CA ARG A 262 23.64 -24.79 -1.88
C ARG A 262 24.04 -24.32 -0.47
N GLY A 263 23.21 -23.44 0.11
CA GLY A 263 23.48 -22.85 1.42
C GLY A 263 24.30 -21.56 1.38
N THR A 264 24.77 -21.14 0.20
CA THR A 264 25.44 -19.84 0.02
C THR A 264 24.57 -18.70 0.56
N PRO A 265 25.09 -17.77 1.39
CA PRO A 265 24.30 -16.63 1.87
C PRO A 265 23.84 -15.75 0.70
N ALA A 266 22.53 -15.53 0.62
CA ALA A 266 21.91 -14.93 -0.54
C ALA A 266 20.78 -13.94 -0.17
N LEU A 267 20.42 -13.11 -1.14
CA LEU A 267 19.19 -12.32 -1.14
C LEU A 267 18.22 -12.90 -2.16
N GLU A 268 17.06 -13.35 -1.70
CA GLU A 268 15.93 -13.69 -2.56
C GLU A 268 15.17 -12.44 -2.96
N LEU A 269 14.92 -12.27 -4.26
CA LEU A 269 14.17 -11.16 -4.83
C LEU A 269 12.69 -11.50 -4.93
N HIS A 270 11.87 -10.62 -4.35
CA HIS A 270 10.43 -10.65 -4.47
C HIS A 270 9.98 -9.43 -5.27
N LEU A 271 9.37 -9.65 -6.44
CA LEU A 271 8.84 -8.57 -7.27
C LEU A 271 7.44 -8.16 -6.76
N GLU A 272 7.21 -6.85 -6.62
CA GLU A 272 5.90 -6.32 -6.29
C GLU A 272 4.90 -6.49 -7.45
N SER A 273 4.13 -7.57 -7.42
CA SER A 273 3.17 -7.94 -8.46
C SER A 273 2.10 -6.86 -8.71
N GLN A 274 1.57 -6.23 -7.66
CA GLN A 274 0.54 -5.18 -7.82
C GLN A 274 1.05 -3.98 -8.60
N ARG A 275 2.30 -3.57 -8.38
CA ARG A 275 2.87 -2.36 -8.99
C ARG A 275 3.40 -2.67 -10.38
N SER A 276 4.08 -3.79 -10.54
CA SER A 276 4.69 -4.17 -11.82
C SER A 276 3.69 -4.40 -12.95
N MET A 277 2.43 -4.74 -12.64
CA MET A 277 1.44 -5.10 -13.65
C MET A 277 0.64 -3.93 -14.23
N GLU A 278 0.61 -2.77 -13.56
CA GLU A 278 -0.01 -1.56 -14.13
C GLU A 278 0.95 -0.78 -15.06
N LEU A 279 2.22 -1.18 -15.12
CA LEU A 279 3.26 -0.52 -15.91
C LEU A 279 3.24 -1.00 -17.37
N SER A 280 3.56 -0.09 -18.30
CA SER A 280 3.92 -0.49 -19.66
C SER A 280 5.24 -1.28 -19.68
N PRO A 281 5.53 -2.06 -20.73
CA PRO A 281 6.79 -2.79 -20.83
C PRO A 281 8.05 -1.92 -20.68
N LEU A 282 8.05 -0.71 -21.25
CA LEU A 282 9.17 0.22 -21.14
C LEU A 282 9.33 0.79 -19.73
N GLU A 283 8.21 1.16 -19.08
CA GLU A 283 8.22 1.59 -17.68
C GLU A 283 8.71 0.47 -16.75
N ALA A 284 8.24 -0.76 -16.97
CA ALA A 284 8.66 -1.92 -16.22
C ALA A 284 10.17 -2.15 -16.35
N ILE A 285 10.72 -2.11 -17.57
CA ILE A 285 12.17 -2.28 -17.78
C ILE A 285 12.96 -1.20 -17.04
N ARG A 286 12.54 0.06 -17.16
CA ARG A 286 13.19 1.19 -16.48
C ARG A 286 13.16 1.03 -14.97
N TYR A 287 11.99 0.79 -14.39
CA TYR A 287 11.85 0.70 -12.93
C TYR A 287 12.49 -0.57 -12.35
N VAL A 288 12.50 -1.69 -13.07
CA VAL A 288 13.29 -2.88 -12.68
C VAL A 288 14.78 -2.52 -12.63
N ARG A 289 15.31 -1.84 -13.65
CA ARG A 289 16.72 -1.41 -13.66
C ARG A 289 17.08 -0.54 -12.47
N GLU A 290 16.28 0.49 -12.18
CA GLU A 290 16.52 1.37 -11.04
C GLU A 290 16.37 0.63 -9.71
N SER A 291 15.38 -0.25 -9.59
CA SER A 291 15.19 -1.06 -8.39
C SER A 291 16.35 -2.04 -8.16
N LEU A 292 16.98 -2.56 -9.22
CA LEU A 292 18.17 -3.41 -9.10
C LEU A 292 19.37 -2.66 -8.56
N LYS A 293 19.49 -1.33 -8.78
CA LYS A 293 20.50 -0.51 -8.10
C LYS A 293 20.27 -0.47 -6.59
N LYS A 294 19.00 -0.43 -6.16
CA LYS A 294 18.63 -0.50 -4.73
C LYS A 294 18.95 -1.87 -4.13
N VAL A 295 18.73 -2.95 -4.88
CA VAL A 295 19.20 -4.28 -4.48
C VAL A 295 20.73 -4.30 -4.35
N ALA A 296 21.46 -3.73 -5.32
CA ALA A 296 22.92 -3.67 -5.29
C ALA A 296 23.46 -2.85 -4.10
N GLU A 297 22.82 -1.72 -3.75
CA GLU A 297 23.10 -0.96 -2.53
C GLU A 297 22.97 -1.85 -1.29
N ARG A 298 21.94 -2.71 -1.23
CA ARG A 298 21.76 -3.65 -0.11
C ARG A 298 22.81 -4.76 -0.07
N VAL A 299 23.20 -5.29 -1.24
CA VAL A 299 24.30 -6.25 -1.37
C VAL A 299 25.62 -5.62 -0.93
N ALA A 300 25.88 -4.37 -1.30
CA ALA A 300 27.10 -3.66 -0.90
C ALA A 300 27.20 -3.48 0.63
N GLN A 301 26.08 -3.20 1.30
CA GLN A 301 25.99 -3.03 2.75
C GLN A 301 26.19 -4.34 3.54
N ASP A 302 25.98 -5.49 2.91
CA ASP A 302 26.09 -6.80 3.56
C ASP A 302 27.16 -7.66 2.88
N PRO A 303 28.40 -7.69 3.40
CA PRO A 303 29.51 -8.40 2.77
C PRO A 303 29.33 -9.93 2.76
N GLU A 304 28.43 -10.48 3.58
CA GLU A 304 28.18 -11.92 3.62
C GLU A 304 27.39 -12.40 2.39
N VAL A 305 26.57 -11.53 1.80
CA VAL A 305 25.75 -11.87 0.64
C VAL A 305 26.63 -12.10 -0.59
N ARG A 306 26.59 -13.33 -1.12
CA ARG A 306 27.34 -13.74 -2.32
C ARG A 306 26.48 -13.93 -3.56
N LEU A 307 25.16 -14.03 -3.38
CA LEU A 307 24.21 -14.38 -4.43
C LEU A 307 22.92 -13.58 -4.32
N VAL A 308 22.39 -13.16 -5.46
CA VAL A 308 21.03 -12.62 -5.58
C VAL A 308 20.25 -13.52 -6.52
N TYR A 309 19.06 -13.96 -6.11
CA TYR A 309 18.26 -14.90 -6.91
C TYR A 309 16.75 -14.67 -6.80
N GLY A 310 15.97 -15.22 -7.71
CA GLY A 310 14.51 -15.28 -7.60
C GLY A 310 13.92 -16.35 -8.50
N TYR A 311 12.72 -16.82 -8.16
CA TYR A 311 11.96 -17.78 -8.97
C TYR A 311 10.88 -17.04 -9.74
N SER A 312 10.85 -17.16 -11.07
CA SER A 312 9.86 -16.42 -11.86
C SER A 312 9.56 -17.05 -13.22
N TYR A 313 8.33 -16.91 -13.69
CA TYR A 313 8.00 -17.08 -15.11
C TYR A 313 8.55 -15.96 -15.99
N LEU A 314 8.86 -14.82 -15.40
CA LEU A 314 9.53 -13.70 -16.07
C LEU A 314 11.06 -13.84 -16.01
N ALA A 315 11.59 -14.97 -15.55
CA ALA A 315 13.04 -15.21 -15.45
C ALA A 315 13.75 -15.06 -16.81
N GLN A 316 13.10 -15.40 -17.93
CA GLN A 316 13.64 -15.11 -19.26
C GLN A 316 13.80 -13.61 -19.50
N GLY A 317 12.86 -12.79 -19.03
CA GLY A 317 12.97 -11.33 -19.05
C GLY A 317 14.11 -10.82 -18.16
N ALA A 318 14.47 -11.54 -17.10
CA ALA A 318 15.61 -11.20 -16.25
C ALA A 318 16.96 -11.27 -17.01
N ARG A 319 17.04 -12.07 -18.09
CA ARG A 319 18.24 -12.11 -18.96
C ARG A 319 18.56 -10.75 -19.59
N LEU A 320 17.56 -9.89 -19.83
CA LEU A 320 17.76 -8.51 -20.29
C LEU A 320 18.57 -7.66 -19.31
N PHE A 321 18.56 -8.05 -18.03
CA PHE A 321 19.30 -7.42 -16.95
C PHE A 321 20.60 -8.18 -16.60
N GLY A 322 20.93 -9.20 -17.40
CA GLY A 322 22.15 -10.00 -17.25
C GLY A 322 22.05 -11.16 -16.27
N PHE A 323 20.85 -11.48 -15.77
CA PHE A 323 20.66 -12.66 -14.91
C PHE A 323 20.92 -13.95 -15.69
N HIS A 324 21.61 -14.87 -15.04
CA HIS A 324 21.68 -16.26 -15.47
C HIS A 324 20.36 -16.95 -15.14
N THR A 325 19.97 -17.93 -15.96
CA THR A 325 18.76 -18.72 -15.71
C THR A 325 19.10 -20.19 -15.59
N HIS A 326 18.48 -20.88 -14.64
CA HIS A 326 18.64 -22.31 -14.43
C HIS A 326 17.27 -23.00 -14.31
N PRO A 327 17.06 -24.16 -14.94
CA PRO A 327 15.82 -24.91 -14.78
C PRO A 327 15.61 -25.35 -13.33
N LEU A 328 14.36 -25.30 -12.88
CA LEU A 328 13.98 -25.77 -11.55
C LEU A 328 13.87 -27.30 -11.48
N PRO A 329 14.21 -27.94 -10.34
CA PRO A 329 13.88 -29.35 -10.10
C PRO A 329 12.36 -29.58 -10.19
N PRO A 330 11.88 -30.82 -10.48
CA PRO A 330 10.48 -31.07 -10.83
C PRO A 330 9.44 -30.53 -9.83
N TRP A 331 9.66 -30.75 -8.53
CA TRP A 331 8.72 -30.32 -7.51
C TRP A 331 8.69 -28.79 -7.27
N PRO A 332 9.84 -28.11 -7.04
CA PRO A 332 9.89 -26.64 -7.02
C PRO A 332 9.34 -26.00 -8.30
N ARG A 333 9.60 -26.62 -9.46
CA ARG A 333 9.08 -26.16 -10.75
C ARG A 333 7.55 -26.20 -10.77
N LEU A 334 6.93 -27.30 -10.36
CA LEU A 334 5.47 -27.42 -10.31
C LEU A 334 4.86 -26.38 -9.35
N ALA A 335 5.42 -26.26 -8.14
CA ALA A 335 4.93 -25.30 -7.15
C ALA A 335 5.04 -23.84 -7.64
N ALA A 336 6.21 -23.44 -8.15
CA ALA A 336 6.43 -22.10 -8.71
C ALA A 336 5.55 -21.86 -9.95
N THR A 337 5.33 -22.91 -10.75
CA THR A 337 4.43 -22.89 -11.90
C THR A 337 3.00 -22.58 -11.47
N LEU A 338 2.42 -23.39 -10.59
CA LEU A 338 1.05 -23.18 -10.10
C LEU A 338 0.90 -21.83 -9.40
N SER A 339 1.87 -21.46 -8.56
CA SER A 339 1.87 -20.18 -7.84
C SER A 339 1.85 -18.99 -8.80
N SER A 340 2.68 -18.99 -9.85
CA SER A 340 2.68 -17.83 -10.75
C SER A 340 1.58 -17.87 -11.80
N ALA A 341 1.03 -19.05 -12.14
CA ALA A 341 -0.22 -19.14 -12.90
C ALA A 341 -1.37 -18.51 -12.12
N TRP A 342 -1.46 -18.82 -10.83
CA TRP A 342 -2.39 -18.18 -9.90
C TRP A 342 -2.18 -16.67 -9.85
N PHE A 343 -0.94 -16.19 -9.69
CA PHE A 343 -0.67 -14.75 -9.67
C PHE A 343 -0.99 -14.05 -11.00
N LEU A 344 -0.71 -14.69 -12.13
CA LEU A 344 -1.02 -14.16 -13.46
C LEU A 344 -2.54 -14.01 -13.63
N TRP A 345 -3.31 -15.02 -13.23
CA TRP A 345 -4.77 -14.94 -13.26
C TRP A 345 -5.31 -13.90 -12.28
N LEU A 346 -4.80 -13.90 -11.04
CA LEU A 346 -5.28 -13.03 -9.99
C LEU A 346 -5.05 -11.56 -10.34
N TYR A 347 -3.86 -11.20 -10.85
CA TYR A 347 -3.52 -9.81 -11.13
C TYR A 347 -3.81 -9.37 -12.58
N ARG A 348 -3.65 -10.23 -13.60
CA ARG A 348 -3.94 -9.88 -15.01
C ARG A 348 -5.24 -10.44 -15.57
N GLY A 349 -5.83 -11.45 -14.94
CA GLY A 349 -6.95 -12.19 -15.52
C GLY A 349 -6.51 -13.09 -16.69
N GLU A 350 -5.20 -13.33 -16.82
CA GLU A 350 -4.61 -14.14 -17.89
C GLU A 350 -4.26 -15.54 -17.35
N LEU A 351 -4.27 -16.54 -18.22
CA LEU A 351 -3.72 -17.86 -17.93
C LEU A 351 -2.35 -18.00 -18.62
N PRO A 352 -1.46 -18.86 -18.08
CA PRO A 352 -0.18 -19.15 -18.74
C PRO A 352 -0.42 -19.66 -20.16
N LYS A 353 0.37 -19.17 -21.13
CA LYS A 353 0.31 -19.69 -22.50
C LYS A 353 0.98 -21.07 -22.58
N PRO A 354 0.45 -22.02 -23.36
CA PRO A 354 0.97 -23.40 -23.44
C PRO A 354 2.43 -23.49 -23.93
N ASP A 355 2.88 -22.49 -24.67
CA ASP A 355 4.18 -22.41 -25.35
C ASP A 355 5.26 -21.66 -24.54
N ARG A 356 4.90 -21.06 -23.39
CA ARG A 356 5.85 -20.27 -22.58
C ARG A 356 6.48 -21.07 -21.46
N SER A 357 7.78 -20.84 -21.29
CA SER A 357 8.65 -21.47 -20.30
C SER A 357 8.10 -21.38 -18.88
N TRP A 358 8.08 -22.55 -18.25
CA TRP A 358 7.89 -22.81 -16.83
C TRP A 358 8.74 -21.90 -15.95
N ALA A 359 8.35 -21.73 -14.69
CA ALA A 359 9.15 -20.95 -13.74
C ALA A 359 10.61 -21.44 -13.72
N GLU A 360 11.54 -20.49 -13.87
CA GLU A 360 12.98 -20.74 -13.82
C GLU A 360 13.59 -20.00 -12.63
N LEU A 361 14.74 -20.48 -12.17
CA LEU A 361 15.60 -19.74 -11.27
C LEU A 361 16.35 -18.69 -12.08
N ALA A 362 16.28 -17.42 -11.68
CA ALA A 362 17.14 -16.35 -12.18
C ALA A 362 18.13 -15.94 -11.08
N TYR A 363 19.42 -15.77 -11.41
CA TYR A 363 20.43 -15.38 -10.43
C TYR A 363 21.55 -14.48 -10.98
N LEU A 364 22.22 -13.77 -10.07
CA LEU A 364 23.45 -12.99 -10.26
C LEU A 364 24.39 -13.21 -9.08
N SER A 365 25.69 -13.34 -9.34
CA SER A 365 26.70 -13.28 -8.27
C SER A 365 26.78 -11.87 -7.67
N ARG A 366 27.38 -11.76 -6.48
CA ARG A 366 27.71 -10.47 -5.85
C ARG A 366 28.51 -9.57 -6.79
N GLU A 367 29.57 -10.09 -7.39
CA GLU A 367 30.42 -9.30 -8.28
C GLU A 367 29.64 -8.82 -9.51
N GLU A 368 28.77 -9.68 -10.05
CA GLU A 368 27.98 -9.35 -11.23
C GLU A 368 26.96 -8.26 -10.95
N ILE A 369 26.20 -8.35 -9.84
CA ILE A 369 25.18 -7.34 -9.52
C ILE A 369 25.82 -5.98 -9.21
N LEU A 370 26.91 -5.96 -8.43
CA LEU A 370 27.63 -4.72 -8.09
C LEU A 370 28.28 -4.08 -9.32
N ARG A 371 28.79 -4.89 -10.26
CA ARG A 371 29.36 -4.39 -11.52
C ARG A 371 28.29 -3.84 -12.48
N ARG A 372 27.15 -4.53 -12.60
CA ARG A 372 26.09 -4.18 -13.56
C ARG A 372 25.21 -3.03 -13.08
N PHE A 373 24.97 -2.97 -11.78
CA PHE A 373 24.11 -1.98 -11.13
C PHE A 373 24.92 -1.29 -10.01
N PRO A 374 25.94 -0.48 -10.36
CA PRO A 374 26.74 0.17 -9.34
C PRO A 374 25.82 0.99 -8.43
N PRO A 375 26.01 0.90 -7.09
CA PRO A 375 25.21 1.68 -6.17
C PRO A 375 25.38 3.16 -6.48
N SER A 376 24.27 3.89 -6.42
CA SER A 376 24.28 5.33 -6.65
C SER A 376 25.24 5.97 -5.64
N THR A 377 26.27 6.69 -6.10
CA THR A 377 27.02 7.59 -5.21
C THR A 377 26.00 8.51 -4.53
N PRO A 378 26.02 8.70 -3.19
CA PRO A 378 25.05 9.59 -2.57
C PRO A 378 25.13 10.94 -3.26
N ALA A 379 23.98 11.44 -3.74
CA ALA A 379 23.90 12.78 -4.30
C ALA A 379 24.48 13.74 -3.26
N SER A 380 25.42 14.59 -3.67
CA SER A 380 25.89 15.69 -2.82
C SER A 380 24.67 16.42 -2.25
N PRO A 381 24.70 16.82 -0.97
CA PRO A 381 23.61 17.64 -0.42
C PRO A 381 23.38 18.83 -1.35
N PRO A 382 22.13 19.28 -1.52
CA PRO A 382 21.85 20.48 -2.30
C PRO A 382 22.77 21.59 -1.78
N GLN A 383 23.53 22.22 -2.68
CA GLN A 383 24.31 23.39 -2.31
C GLN A 383 23.38 24.37 -1.62
N ALA A 384 23.75 24.79 -0.42
CA ALA A 384 23.05 25.85 0.27
C ALA A 384 22.91 27.04 -0.71
N PRO A 385 21.75 27.72 -0.77
CA PRO A 385 21.61 28.90 -1.60
C PRO A 385 22.76 29.85 -1.29
N GLY A 386 23.57 30.12 -2.31
CA GLY A 386 24.84 30.83 -2.16
C GLY A 386 24.67 32.17 -1.46
N GLU A 387 25.51 32.40 -0.46
CA GLU A 387 25.72 33.73 0.10
C GLU A 387 26.19 34.68 -1.02
N GLY A 388 25.40 35.73 -1.24
CA GLY A 388 25.85 37.05 -1.68
C GLY A 388 26.67 37.13 -2.96
N GLN A 389 25.99 37.19 -4.11
CA GLN A 389 26.49 38.06 -5.19
C GLN A 389 26.06 39.50 -4.88
N THR A 390 27.02 40.28 -4.39
CA THR A 390 26.93 41.74 -4.34
C THR A 390 26.85 42.26 -5.77
N PRO A 391 25.90 43.15 -6.12
CA PRO A 391 25.87 43.74 -7.45
C PRO A 391 27.05 44.72 -7.63
N PRO A 392 27.62 44.83 -8.85
CA PRO A 392 28.73 45.73 -9.13
C PRO A 392 28.31 47.21 -9.07
N PRO A 393 29.27 48.13 -8.88
CA PRO A 393 29.03 49.54 -8.54
C PRO A 393 28.31 50.35 -9.62
#